data_AF-A0A1C2HXH6-F1
#
_entry.id   AF-A0A1C2HXH6-F1
#
_cell.length_a   1.000
_cell.length_b   1.000
_cell.length_c   1.000
_cell.angle_alpha   90.00
_cell.angle_beta   90.00
_cell.angle_gamma   90.00
#
_symmetry.space_group_name_H-M   'P 1'
#
loop_
_entity.id
_entity.type
_entity.pdbx_description
1 polymer ?
#
loop_
_entity_poly.entity_id
_entity_poly.type
_entity_poly.pdbx_seq_one_letter_code
_entity_poly.pdbx_strand_id
1 'polypeptide(L)'
;MRANGTDNLLTIGLFHVALVASANRESSDLLVDGLREMITGLHALMDQEHFKIEFFNGQDLERDLLDLEHLILLMLEEARNESKSLERQCALSQLLDALTGLRWEVVHHTRNNSHRLKAFGTMNNDNQLSNIKLHRLKTH
;
A
#
# COMPACT_ATOMS: atom_id res chain seq x y z
N MET A 1 -0.82 23.88 -8.67
CA MET A 1 -0.64 23.73 -7.21
C MET A 1 0.43 22.67 -7.03
N ARG A 2 1.53 22.99 -6.33
CA ARG A 2 2.61 22.04 -6.02
C ARG A 2 2.13 21.15 -4.88
N ALA A 3 2.11 19.82 -5.08
CA ALA A 3 2.00 18.87 -3.98
C ALA A 3 3.19 19.12 -3.03
N ASN A 4 2.90 19.42 -1.78
CA ASN A 4 3.91 19.68 -0.76
C ASN A 4 4.57 18.34 -0.40
N GLY A 5 5.90 18.33 -0.26
CA GLY A 5 6.73 17.13 -0.05
C GLY A 5 6.53 16.37 1.27
N THR A 6 5.42 16.60 1.97
CA THR A 6 4.99 15.85 3.17
C THR A 6 4.22 14.58 2.84
N ASP A 7 3.60 14.51 1.66
CA ASP A 7 2.80 13.33 1.24
C ASP A 7 3.68 12.12 0.88
N ASN A 8 5.00 12.33 0.71
CA ASN A 8 5.98 11.30 0.36
C ASN A 8 6.62 10.60 1.57
N LEU A 9 6.32 11.02 2.80
CA LEU A 9 7.05 10.61 4.01
C LEU A 9 6.39 9.49 4.82
N LEU A 10 5.20 9.02 4.44
CA LEU A 10 4.45 8.07 5.27
C LEU A 10 4.96 6.62 5.17
N THR A 11 5.61 6.25 4.07
CA THR A 11 6.04 4.86 3.78
C THR A 11 7.50 4.59 4.19
N ILE A 12 8.40 5.57 4.00
CA ILE A 12 9.81 5.37 4.27
C ILE A 12 10.08 5.25 5.78
N GLY A 13 10.28 4.02 6.24
CA GLY A 13 10.74 3.73 7.60
C GLY A 13 9.71 3.07 8.51
N LEU A 14 8.47 2.86 8.05
CA LEU A 14 7.43 2.18 8.83
C LEU A 14 7.87 0.77 9.26
N PHE A 15 8.45 0.01 8.32
CA PHE A 15 9.02 -1.30 8.63
C PHE A 15 10.14 -1.24 9.67
N HIS A 16 11.03 -0.25 9.60
CA HIS A 16 12.13 -0.12 10.55
C HIS A 16 11.63 0.22 11.96
N VAL A 17 10.64 1.10 12.07
CA VAL A 17 9.98 1.42 13.35
C VAL A 17 9.30 0.18 13.92
N ALA A 18 8.59 -0.57 13.08
CA ALA A 18 7.92 -1.81 13.47
C ALA A 18 8.93 -2.87 13.95
N LEU A 19 10.02 -3.07 13.22
CA LEU A 19 11.09 -4.02 13.58
C LEU A 19 11.77 -3.67 14.90
N VAL A 20 12.00 -2.38 15.18
CA VAL A 20 12.58 -1.94 16.46
C VAL A 20 11.56 -2.11 17.59
N ALA A 21 10.30 -1.76 17.35
CA ALA A 21 9.24 -1.89 18.34
C ALA A 21 8.93 -3.35 18.70
N SER A 22 9.10 -4.29 17.77
CA SER A 22 8.84 -5.72 18.03
C SER A 22 9.86 -6.35 18.99
N ALA A 23 11.04 -5.77 19.16
CA ALA A 23 12.11 -6.33 20.00
C ALA A 23 11.83 -6.25 21.52
N ASN A 24 10.85 -5.45 21.96
CA ASN A 24 10.43 -5.34 23.35
C ASN A 24 8.94 -5.69 23.45
N ARG A 25 8.54 -6.49 24.44
CA ARG A 25 7.16 -6.93 24.64
C ARG A 25 6.15 -5.78 24.78
N GLU A 26 6.44 -4.78 25.60
CA GLU A 26 5.54 -3.62 25.79
C GLU A 26 5.40 -2.79 24.51
N SER A 27 6.51 -2.59 23.81
CA SER A 27 6.54 -1.90 22.51
C SER A 27 5.88 -2.71 21.39
N SER A 28 5.90 -4.04 21.51
CA SER A 28 5.29 -4.97 20.55
C SER A 28 3.76 -4.97 20.66
N ASP A 29 3.21 -4.86 21.87
CA ASP A 29 1.77 -4.74 22.06
C ASP A 29 1.28 -3.36 21.52
N LEU A 30 2.02 -2.28 21.79
CA LEU A 30 1.75 -0.97 21.18
C LEU A 30 1.87 -0.97 19.65
N LEU A 31 2.82 -1.73 19.10
CA LEU A 31 2.96 -1.91 17.67
C LEU A 31 1.72 -2.58 17.07
N VAL A 32 1.19 -3.62 17.70
CA VAL A 32 -0.03 -4.31 17.24
C VAL A 32 -1.20 -3.33 17.18
N ASP A 33 -1.40 -2.53 18.21
CA ASP A 33 -2.48 -1.53 18.24
C ASP A 33 -2.26 -0.42 17.19
N GLY A 34 -1.04 0.10 17.07
CA GLY A 34 -0.70 1.09 16.05
C GLY A 34 -0.91 0.59 14.62
N LEU A 35 -0.60 -0.69 14.35
CA LEU A 35 -0.85 -1.28 13.03
C LEU A 35 -2.35 -1.47 12.75
N ARG A 36 -3.17 -1.79 13.76
CA ARG A 36 -4.63 -1.84 13.62
C ARG A 36 -5.24 -0.48 13.29
N GLU A 37 -4.77 0.57 13.96
CA GLU A 37 -5.18 1.94 13.67
C GLU A 37 -4.76 2.37 12.27
N MET A 38 -3.53 2.05 11.86
CA MET A 38 -3.03 2.32 10.52
C MET A 38 -3.89 1.65 9.44
N ILE A 39 -4.23 0.37 9.59
CA ILE A 39 -5.09 -0.36 8.64
C ILE A 39 -6.45 0.32 8.54
N THR A 40 -7.05 0.66 9.68
CA THR A 40 -8.34 1.36 9.73
C THR A 40 -8.26 2.71 9.01
N GLY A 41 -7.20 3.48 9.25
CA GLY A 41 -6.95 4.76 8.59
C GLY A 41 -6.77 4.60 7.07
N LEU A 42 -6.01 3.60 6.63
CA LEU A 42 -5.78 3.34 5.21
C LEU A 42 -7.05 2.88 4.48
N HIS A 43 -7.87 1.99 5.07
CA HIS A 43 -9.18 1.66 4.51
C HIS A 43 -10.09 2.89 4.41
N ALA A 44 -10.16 3.71 5.47
CA ALA A 44 -10.98 4.92 5.48
C ALA A 44 -10.54 5.95 4.42
N LEU A 45 -9.23 5.99 4.11
CA LEU A 45 -8.70 6.80 3.02
C LEU A 45 -9.08 6.20 1.66
N MET A 46 -8.94 4.89 1.49
CA MET A 46 -9.25 4.19 0.23
C MET A 46 -10.74 4.24 -0.15
N ASP A 47 -11.65 4.28 0.84
CA ASP A 47 -13.10 4.41 0.63
C ASP A 47 -13.53 5.79 0.11
N GLN A 48 -12.66 6.81 0.16
CA GLN A 48 -13.00 8.13 -0.35
C GLN A 48 -12.95 8.14 -1.88
N GLU A 49 -14.06 8.52 -2.55
CA GLU A 49 -14.19 8.58 -4.03
C GLU A 49 -13.11 9.44 -4.74
N HIS A 50 -12.37 10.25 -3.99
CA HIS A 50 -11.29 11.12 -4.48
C HIS A 50 -9.90 10.68 -4.04
N PHE A 51 -9.76 9.53 -3.36
CA PHE A 51 -8.48 8.90 -3.09
C PHE A 51 -7.96 8.24 -4.38
N LYS A 52 -7.69 9.09 -5.37
CA LYS A 52 -6.63 8.80 -6.31
C LYS A 52 -5.38 8.83 -5.46
N ILE A 53 -4.92 7.66 -5.01
CA ILE A 53 -3.51 7.47 -4.66
C ILE A 53 -2.78 8.03 -5.89
N GLU A 54 -2.30 9.26 -5.81
CA GLU A 54 -1.53 9.89 -6.87
C GLU A 54 -0.18 9.20 -6.88
N PHE A 55 -0.19 8.00 -7.45
CA PHE A 55 0.79 7.25 -8.24
C PHE A 55 2.26 7.21 -7.88
N PHE A 56 2.73 7.90 -6.85
CA PHE A 56 4.16 7.96 -6.58
C PHE A 56 4.64 6.90 -5.59
N ASN A 57 3.80 6.40 -4.67
CA ASN A 57 4.26 5.46 -3.61
C ASN A 57 3.41 4.19 -3.44
N GLY A 58 2.48 3.84 -4.34
CA GLY A 58 1.62 2.65 -4.18
C GLY A 58 2.42 1.32 -4.17
N GLN A 59 3.50 1.25 -4.94
CA GLN A 59 4.41 0.09 -4.93
C GLN A 59 5.28 0.04 -3.67
N ASP A 60 5.67 1.19 -3.13
CA ASP A 60 6.41 1.28 -1.88
C ASP A 60 5.53 0.86 -0.69
N LEU A 61 4.27 1.32 -0.67
CA LEU A 61 3.29 0.87 0.31
C LEU A 61 3.01 -0.64 0.20
N GLU A 62 2.88 -1.19 -1.01
CA GLU A 62 2.75 -2.64 -1.20
C GLU A 62 3.94 -3.39 -0.59
N ARG A 63 5.17 -2.90 -0.80
CA ARG A 63 6.38 -3.49 -0.24
C ARG A 63 6.41 -3.37 1.28
N ASP A 64 6.11 -2.21 1.84
CA ASP A 64 6.09 -2.00 3.29
C ASP A 64 5.04 -2.89 3.97
N LEU A 65 3.84 -3.04 3.36
CA LEU A 65 2.81 -3.95 3.85
C LEU A 65 3.27 -5.41 3.82
N LEU A 66 4.00 -5.83 2.78
CA LEU A 66 4.57 -7.16 2.70
C LEU A 66 5.64 -7.41 3.79
N ASP A 67 6.50 -6.42 4.03
CA ASP A 67 7.52 -6.51 5.07
C ASP A 67 6.88 -6.56 6.48
N LEU A 68 5.77 -5.83 6.68
CA LEU A 68 4.97 -5.92 7.90
C LEU A 68 4.27 -7.28 8.06
N GLU A 69 3.69 -7.85 7.00
CA GLU A 69 3.15 -9.23 7.03
C GLU A 69 4.21 -10.23 7.50
N HIS A 70 5.44 -10.10 7.00
CA HIS A 70 6.55 -10.95 7.40
C HIS A 70 6.91 -10.77 8.89
N LEU A 71 6.95 -9.53 9.37
CA LEU A 71 7.21 -9.24 10.78
C LEU A 71 6.14 -9.85 11.69
N ILE A 72 4.85 -9.71 11.34
CA ILE A 72 3.75 -10.29 12.13
C ILE A 72 3.81 -11.82 12.14
N LEU A 73 4.22 -12.46 11.04
CA LEU A 73 4.46 -13.90 11.00
C LEU A 73 5.56 -14.33 12.00
N LEU A 74 6.68 -13.60 12.07
CA LEU A 74 7.75 -13.86 13.03
C LEU A 74 7.26 -13.68 14.48
N MET A 75 6.52 -12.61 14.75
CA MET A 75 5.91 -12.36 16.07
C MET A 75 4.91 -13.46 16.45
N LEU A 76 4.16 -13.99 15.48
CA LEU A 76 3.22 -15.09 15.70
C LEU A 76 3.95 -16.41 15.99
N GLU A 77 5.07 -16.67 15.32
CA GLU A 77 5.92 -17.84 15.60
C GLU A 77 6.53 -17.76 17.00
N GLU A 78 7.04 -16.60 17.40
CA GLU A 78 7.53 -16.35 18.77
C GLU A 78 6.41 -16.56 19.80
N ALA A 79 5.23 -15.99 19.56
CA ALA A 79 4.06 -16.15 20.42
C ALA A 79 3.59 -17.62 20.53
N ARG A 80 3.75 -18.43 19.50
CA ARG A 80 3.46 -19.89 19.51
C ARG A 80 4.46 -20.67 20.35
N ASN A 81 5.72 -20.26 20.34
CA ASN A 81 6.77 -20.89 21.15
C ASN A 81 6.63 -20.54 22.64
N GLU A 82 6.05 -19.37 22.95
CA GLU A 82 5.64 -18.99 24.29
C GLU A 82 4.32 -19.66 24.68
N SER A 83 4.39 -20.77 25.42
CA SER A 83 3.29 -21.71 25.72
C SER A 83 2.04 -21.13 26.43
N LYS A 84 1.96 -19.82 26.66
CA LYS A 84 0.89 -19.12 27.39
C LYS A 84 0.38 -17.85 26.68
N SER A 85 0.49 -17.73 25.35
CA SER A 85 0.09 -16.50 24.65
C SER A 85 -1.07 -16.65 23.64
N LEU A 86 -2.07 -17.50 23.90
CA LEU A 86 -3.18 -17.73 22.95
C LEU A 86 -3.89 -16.44 22.51
N GLU A 87 -4.11 -15.51 23.44
CA GLU A 87 -4.71 -14.19 23.12
C GLU A 87 -3.83 -13.38 22.16
N ARG A 88 -2.51 -13.37 22.39
CA ARG A 88 -1.55 -12.69 21.52
C ARG A 88 -1.45 -13.35 20.16
N GLN A 89 -1.42 -14.69 20.11
CA GLN A 89 -1.47 -15.45 18.86
C GLN A 89 -2.73 -15.11 18.05
N CYS A 90 -3.89 -15.02 18.70
CA CYS A 90 -5.14 -14.63 18.07
C CYS A 90 -5.06 -13.19 17.54
N ALA A 91 -4.59 -12.25 18.35
CA ALA A 91 -4.45 -10.85 17.97
C ALA A 91 -3.52 -10.66 16.76
N LEU A 92 -2.38 -11.37 16.74
CA LEU A 92 -1.41 -11.35 15.64
C LEU A 92 -1.97 -12.02 14.38
N SER A 93 -2.70 -13.13 14.51
CA SER A 93 -3.35 -13.79 13.37
C SER A 93 -4.39 -12.88 12.72
N GLN A 94 -5.23 -12.23 13.52
CA GLN A 94 -6.23 -11.27 13.02
C GLN A 94 -5.58 -10.07 12.34
N LEU A 95 -4.47 -9.57 12.89
CA LEU A 95 -3.72 -8.47 12.31
C LEU A 95 -3.10 -8.86 10.96
N LEU A 96 -2.55 -10.07 10.85
CA LEU A 96 -2.00 -10.60 9.61
C LEU A 96 -3.07 -10.71 8.51
N ASP A 97 -4.26 -11.23 8.85
CA ASP A 97 -5.38 -11.31 7.91
C ASP A 97 -5.80 -9.91 7.41
N ALA A 98 -5.87 -8.94 8.32
CA ALA A 98 -6.21 -7.57 7.99
C ALA A 98 -5.16 -6.88 7.10
N LEU A 99 -3.86 -7.06 7.39
CA LEU A 99 -2.76 -6.55 6.55
C LEU A 99 -2.79 -7.17 5.15
N THR A 100 -3.03 -8.49 5.07
CA THR A 100 -3.15 -9.21 3.80
C THR A 100 -4.30 -8.67 2.95
N GLY A 101 -5.45 -8.42 3.59
CA GLY A 101 -6.61 -7.80 2.93
C GLY A 101 -6.27 -6.41 2.40
N LEU A 102 -5.73 -5.54 3.24
CA LEU A 102 -5.33 -4.18 2.86
C LEU A 102 -4.33 -4.19 1.70
N ARG A 103 -3.30 -5.04 1.74
CA ARG A 103 -2.32 -5.15 0.65
C ARG A 103 -2.99 -5.56 -0.64
N TRP A 104 -3.90 -6.53 -0.60
CA TRP A 104 -4.65 -6.94 -1.80
C TRP A 104 -5.42 -5.77 -2.40
N GLU A 105 -6.09 -4.97 -1.58
CA GLU A 105 -6.81 -3.78 -2.04
C GLU A 105 -5.85 -2.74 -2.63
N VAL A 106 -4.75 -2.42 -1.96
CA VAL A 106 -3.72 -1.49 -2.45
C VAL A 106 -3.18 -1.94 -3.82
N VAL A 107 -2.89 -3.23 -3.98
CA VAL A 107 -2.45 -3.82 -5.25
C VAL A 107 -3.51 -3.66 -6.33
N HIS A 108 -4.77 -3.96 -6.01
CA HIS A 108 -5.89 -3.89 -6.93
C HIS A 108 -6.15 -2.46 -7.40
N HIS A 109 -6.15 -1.49 -6.48
CA HIS A 109 -6.29 -0.06 -6.78
C HIS A 109 -5.12 0.46 -7.63
N THR A 110 -3.88 0.08 -7.30
CA THR A 110 -2.67 0.49 -8.03
C THR A 110 -2.67 -0.05 -9.46
N ARG A 111 -3.00 -1.34 -9.64
CA ARG A 111 -3.02 -1.99 -10.96
C ARG A 111 -4.16 -1.47 -11.85
N ASN A 112 -5.38 -1.34 -11.31
CA ASN A 112 -6.54 -0.87 -12.08
C ASN A 112 -6.37 0.57 -12.57
N ASN A 113 -5.79 1.45 -11.74
CA ASN A 113 -5.54 2.82 -12.17
C ASN A 113 -4.38 2.91 -13.18
N SER A 114 -3.41 2.00 -13.14
CA SER A 114 -2.30 1.93 -14.11
C SER A 114 -2.81 1.55 -15.51
N HIS A 115 -3.79 0.64 -15.60
CA HIS A 115 -4.45 0.30 -16.86
C HIS A 115 -5.27 1.46 -17.45
N ARG A 116 -5.93 2.26 -16.60
CA ARG A 116 -6.65 3.47 -17.06
C ARG A 116 -5.70 4.50 -17.67
N LEU A 117 -4.56 4.77 -17.03
CA LEU A 117 -3.56 5.71 -17.56
C LEU A 117 -2.95 5.24 -18.88
N LYS A 118 -2.69 3.94 -19.04
CA LYS A 118 -2.23 3.38 -20.32
C LYS A 118 -3.28 3.53 -21.43
N ALA A 119 -4.56 3.28 -21.14
CA ALA A 119 -5.65 3.45 -22.10
C ALA A 119 -5.85 4.92 -22.54
N PHE A 120 -5.67 5.88 -21.62
CA PHE A 120 -5.70 7.30 -21.96
C PHE A 120 -4.47 7.74 -22.77
N GLY A 121 -3.29 7.17 -22.51
CA GLY A 121 -2.07 7.41 -23.28
C GLY A 121 -2.15 6.89 -24.72
N THR A 122 -2.79 5.73 -24.95
CA THR A 122 -3.03 5.20 -26.31
C THR A 122 -4.12 5.96 -27.07
N MET A 123 -5.21 6.38 -26.40
CA MET A 123 -6.26 7.19 -27.08
C MET A 123 -5.75 8.56 -27.55
N ASN A 124 -4.71 9.13 -26.91
CA ASN A 124 -4.14 10.40 -27.33
C ASN A 124 -3.12 10.24 -28.48
N ASN A 125 -2.37 9.13 -28.50
CA ASN A 125 -1.40 8.85 -29.56
C ASN A 125 -2.07 8.48 -30.89
N ASP A 126 -3.20 7.79 -30.87
CA ASP A 126 -3.93 7.46 -32.10
C ASP A 126 -4.58 8.69 -32.75
N ASN A 127 -5.01 9.67 -31.95
CA ASN A 127 -5.51 10.97 -32.44
C ASN A 127 -4.40 11.91 -32.94
N GLN A 128 -3.17 11.80 -32.44
CA GLN A 128 -2.04 12.55 -32.98
C GLN A 128 -1.44 11.89 -34.24
N LEU A 129 -1.33 10.56 -34.29
CA LEU A 129 -0.84 9.83 -35.45
C LEU A 129 -1.80 9.91 -36.65
N SER A 130 -3.11 9.93 -36.41
CA SER A 130 -4.12 10.13 -37.47
C SER A 130 -4.12 11.56 -38.02
N ASN A 131 -3.90 12.58 -37.18
CA ASN A 131 -3.75 13.97 -37.64
C ASN A 131 -2.46 14.23 -38.41
N ILE A 132 -1.35 13.57 -38.04
CA ILE A 132 -0.07 13.67 -38.78
C ILE A 132 -0.17 12.99 -40.16
N LYS A 133 -0.92 11.88 -40.29
CA LYS A 133 -1.16 11.22 -41.59
C LYS A 133 -2.08 12.04 -42.51
N LEU A 134 -3.11 12.70 -41.96
CA LEU A 134 -4.02 13.56 -42.74
C LEU A 134 -3.33 14.82 -43.28
N HIS A 135 -2.38 15.40 -42.54
CA HIS A 135 -1.64 16.58 -43.01
C HIS A 135 -0.67 16.29 -44.16
N ARG A 136 -0.18 15.04 -44.30
CA ARG A 136 0.70 14.64 -45.42
C ARG A 136 -0.03 14.32 -46.72
N LEU A 137 -1.34 14.06 -46.68
CA LEU A 137 -2.14 13.74 -47.87
C LEU A 137 -2.78 14.96 -48.54
N LYS A 138 -2.63 16.17 -47.98
CA LYS A 138 -3.17 17.42 -48.56
C LYS A 138 -2.13 18.32 -49.23
N THR A 139 -0.88 17.87 -49.36
CA THR A 139 0.22 18.66 -49.96
C THR A 139 0.84 18.01 -51.19
N HIS A 140 0.07 17.24 -51.98
CA HIS A 140 0.47 16.84 -53.32
C HIS A 140 -0.70 16.92 -54.29
#